data_AF-A0ABD3ETR4-F1
#
_entry.id   AF-A0ABD3ETR4-F1
#
_cell.length_a   1.000
_cell.length_b   1.000
_cell.length_c   1.000
_cell.angle_alpha   90.00
_cell.angle_beta   90.00
_cell.angle_gamma   90.00
#
_symmetry.space_group_name_H-M   'P 1'
#
loop_
_entity.id
_entity.type
_entity.pdbx_description
1 polymer ?
#
loop_
_entity_poly.entity_id
_entity_poly.type
_entity_poly.pdbx_seq_one_letter_code
_entity_poly.pdbx_strand_id
1 'polypeptide(L)'
;MATHQSHRLPWSTLGDVYASMTIENGRYRWVKTEAQQKQIEHFARCFVDALKEFSETDKRPALDEEGNSLDPKTWGIEPYGFGGYTGYYYSLLGGYIQLNLLLLDANKFLPILQRGEDKVPYFIGLLCGRMDGGHPDWIARRLHPILKEDFPFQLRPVAAELLQVIRDHCALLFRCLYSISGENRALDQELVASCIGP
;
A
#
# COMPACT_ATOMS: atom_id res chain seq x y z
N MET A 1 6.63 14.68 -15.82
CA MET A 1 6.09 13.70 -14.85
C MET A 1 6.39 14.21 -13.47
N ALA A 2 5.38 14.42 -12.61
CA ALA A 2 5.65 14.64 -11.19
C ALA A 2 6.22 13.32 -10.65
N THR A 3 7.51 13.29 -10.36
CA THR A 3 8.22 12.10 -9.90
C THR A 3 7.62 11.71 -8.56
N HIS A 4 7.06 10.51 -8.46
CA HIS A 4 6.62 9.91 -7.20
C HIS A 4 7.75 10.01 -6.17
N GLN A 5 7.62 10.92 -5.19
CA GLN A 5 8.68 11.24 -4.22
C GLN A 5 8.76 10.22 -3.07
N SER A 6 8.63 8.94 -3.39
CA SER A 6 8.92 7.85 -2.45
C SER A 6 10.24 8.06 -1.71
N HIS A 7 11.26 8.63 -2.36
CA HIS A 7 12.56 8.90 -1.76
C HIS A 7 12.55 9.88 -0.57
N ARG A 8 11.49 10.68 -0.37
CA ARG A 8 11.39 11.61 0.77
C ARG A 8 10.82 10.94 2.04
N LEU A 9 10.21 9.76 1.90
CA LEU A 9 9.62 9.06 3.03
C LEU A 9 10.69 8.21 3.73
N PRO A 10 10.65 8.08 5.08
CA PRO A 10 11.63 7.32 5.83
C PRO A 10 11.39 5.80 5.73
N TRP A 11 11.46 5.26 4.51
CA TRP A 11 11.20 3.85 4.20
C TRP A 11 12.14 2.90 4.92
N SER A 12 13.41 3.25 5.08
CA SER A 12 14.36 2.41 5.82
C SER A 12 13.92 2.27 7.28
N THR A 13 13.51 3.37 7.92
CA THR A 13 12.98 3.36 9.28
C THR A 13 11.73 2.50 9.39
N LEU A 14 10.78 2.62 8.46
CA LEU A 14 9.60 1.75 8.46
C LEU A 14 9.98 0.29 8.20
N GLY A 15 10.91 0.04 7.28
CA GLY A 15 11.43 -1.28 6.98
C GLY A 15 12.07 -1.96 8.19
N ASP A 16 12.79 -1.22 9.03
CA ASP A 16 13.35 -1.75 10.28
C ASP A 16 12.25 -2.13 11.28
N VAL A 17 11.15 -1.37 11.34
CA VAL A 17 9.96 -1.75 12.13
C VAL A 17 9.36 -3.06 11.63
N TYR A 18 9.17 -3.22 10.31
CA TYR A 18 8.66 -4.48 9.73
C TYR A 18 9.62 -5.66 9.98
N ALA A 19 10.92 -5.41 9.87
CA ALA A 19 11.95 -6.42 10.11
C ALA A 19 12.10 -6.83 11.58
N SER A 20 11.50 -6.10 12.51
CA SER A 20 11.50 -6.44 13.94
C SER A 20 10.50 -7.52 14.33
N MET A 21 9.65 -7.96 13.40
CA MET A 21 8.68 -9.03 13.65
C MET A 21 9.40 -10.34 13.97
N THR A 22 8.96 -11.02 15.02
CA THR A 22 9.54 -12.30 15.46
C THR A 22 8.58 -13.44 15.19
N ILE A 23 9.12 -14.67 15.16
CA ILE A 23 8.32 -15.89 15.10
C ILE A 23 8.39 -16.54 16.48
N GLU A 24 7.24 -16.69 17.13
CA GLU A 24 7.09 -17.36 18.43
C GLU A 24 6.03 -18.46 18.28
N ASN A 25 6.40 -19.70 18.61
CA ASN A 25 5.53 -20.88 18.47
C ASN A 25 4.93 -21.06 17.05
N GLY A 26 5.72 -20.77 16.01
CA GLY A 26 5.27 -20.86 14.62
C GLY A 26 4.27 -19.78 14.21
N ARG A 27 4.02 -18.78 15.07
CA ARG A 27 3.17 -17.63 14.78
C ARG A 27 4.00 -16.37 14.73
N TYR A 28 3.68 -15.51 13.78
CA TYR A 28 4.28 -14.19 13.69
C TYR A 28 3.74 -13.33 14.83
N ARG A 29 4.66 -12.77 15.62
CA ARG A 29 4.36 -11.89 16.72
C ARG A 29 5.09 -10.59 16.52
N TRP A 30 4.36 -9.50 16.70
CA TRP A 30 4.93 -8.17 16.80
C TRP A 30 4.52 -7.57 18.14
N VAL A 31 5.53 -7.17 18.93
CA VAL A 31 5.33 -6.43 20.17
C VAL A 31 5.88 -5.03 19.94
N LYS A 32 4.96 -4.07 19.79
CA LYS A 32 5.29 -2.69 19.50
C LYS A 32 5.98 -2.03 20.70
N THR A 33 7.25 -1.67 20.53
CA THR A 33 7.97 -0.86 21.54
C THR A 33 7.63 0.62 21.38
N GLU A 34 7.86 1.42 22.42
CA GLU A 34 7.68 2.88 22.36
C GLU A 34 8.54 3.52 21.26
N ALA A 35 9.76 3.01 21.06
CA ALA A 35 10.65 3.47 20.00
C ALA A 35 10.06 3.19 18.60
N GLN A 36 9.52 1.99 18.38
CA GLN A 36 8.88 1.61 17.12
C GLN A 36 7.58 2.39 16.87
N GLN A 37 6.81 2.68 17.92
CA GLN A 37 5.66 3.56 17.84
C GLN A 37 6.07 4.95 17.34
N LYS A 38 7.11 5.56 17.93
CA LYS A 38 7.64 6.86 17.49
C LYS A 38 8.14 6.84 16.05
N GLN A 39 8.75 5.73 15.61
CA GLN A 39 9.18 5.53 14.22
C GLN A 39 7.99 5.49 13.25
N ILE A 40 6.93 4.76 13.61
CA ILE A 40 5.67 4.71 12.86
C ILE A 40 5.01 6.08 12.79
N GLU A 41 4.91 6.80 13.90
CA GLU A 41 4.35 8.15 13.95
C GLU A 41 5.15 9.14 13.11
N HIS A 42 6.47 9.04 13.15
CA HIS A 42 7.34 9.86 12.30
C HIS A 42 7.11 9.59 10.82
N PHE A 43 7.06 8.32 10.41
CA PHE A 43 6.73 7.94 9.04
C PHE A 43 5.35 8.46 8.64
N ALA A 44 4.34 8.24 9.48
CA ALA A 44 2.97 8.68 9.23
C ALA A 44 2.88 10.20 9.02
N ARG A 45 3.59 10.98 9.85
CA ARG A 45 3.67 12.44 9.69
C ARG A 45 4.27 12.83 8.34
N CYS A 46 5.45 12.29 8.00
CA CYS A 46 6.10 12.57 6.72
C CYS A 46 5.23 12.16 5.52
N PHE A 47 4.50 11.04 5.63
CA PHE A 47 3.60 10.58 4.59
C PHE A 47 2.41 11.51 4.38
N VAL A 48 1.75 11.93 5.46
CA VAL A 48 0.63 12.87 5.40
C VAL A 48 1.08 14.24 4.88
N ASP A 49 2.24 14.73 5.31
CA ASP A 49 2.80 15.99 4.79
C ASP A 49 3.06 15.91 3.28
N ALA A 50 3.59 14.78 2.79
CA ALA A 50 3.76 14.55 1.36
C ALA A 50 2.41 14.51 0.62
N LEU A 51 1.40 13.82 1.14
CA LEU A 51 0.06 13.81 0.52
C LEU A 51 -0.52 15.23 0.41
N LYS A 52 -0.36 16.05 1.46
CA LYS A 52 -0.81 17.45 1.47
C LYS A 52 -0.08 18.28 0.42
N GLU A 53 1.25 18.24 0.40
CA GLU A 53 2.09 18.95 -0.59
C GLU A 53 1.65 18.61 -2.02
N PHE A 54 1.43 17.33 -2.32
CA PHE A 54 0.99 16.90 -3.64
C PHE A 54 -0.45 17.28 -3.96
N SER A 55 -1.36 17.24 -2.98
CA SER A 55 -2.75 17.69 -3.18
C SER A 55 -2.83 19.19 -3.52
N GLU A 56 -1.89 19.99 -3.03
CA GLU A 56 -1.82 21.43 -3.29
C GLU A 56 -1.12 21.76 -4.62
N THR A 57 -0.11 20.97 -5.00
CA THR A 57 0.77 21.24 -6.14
C THR A 57 0.37 20.53 -7.43
N ASP A 58 -0.20 19.33 -7.36
CA ASP A 58 -0.63 18.59 -8.55
C ASP A 58 -1.91 19.20 -9.14
N LYS A 59 -1.82 19.72 -10.35
CA LYS A 59 -2.95 20.33 -11.07
C LYS A 59 -3.62 19.39 -12.06
N ARG A 60 -3.15 18.15 -12.18
CA ARG A 60 -3.77 17.15 -13.04
C ARG A 60 -5.17 16.80 -12.51
N PRO A 61 -6.13 16.48 -13.39
CA PRO A 61 -7.40 15.90 -12.97
C PRO A 61 -7.16 14.64 -12.12
N ALA A 62 -8.11 14.33 -11.22
CA ALA A 62 -8.15 13.07 -10.48
C ALA A 62 -8.61 11.91 -11.38
N LEU A 63 -7.96 11.77 -12.54
CA LEU A 63 -8.22 10.77 -13.56
C LEU A 63 -6.89 10.09 -13.95
N ASP A 64 -6.98 8.81 -14.29
CA ASP A 64 -5.91 8.09 -14.97
C ASP A 64 -5.88 8.42 -16.47
N GLU A 65 -4.97 7.78 -17.21
CA GLU A 65 -4.78 7.98 -18.65
C GLU A 65 -5.98 7.54 -19.50
N GLU A 66 -6.84 6.66 -18.97
CA GLU A 66 -8.02 6.11 -19.63
C GLU A 66 -9.31 6.84 -19.21
N GLY A 67 -9.21 7.84 -18.33
CA GLY A 67 -10.35 8.60 -17.82
C GLY A 67 -11.05 7.94 -16.63
N ASN A 68 -10.45 6.92 -16.00
CA ASN A 68 -10.97 6.33 -14.77
C ASN A 68 -10.72 7.25 -13.59
N SER A 69 -11.70 7.37 -12.70
CA SER A 69 -11.61 8.19 -11.49
C SER A 69 -10.54 7.67 -10.54
N LEU A 70 -9.64 8.55 -10.08
CA LEU A 70 -8.67 8.26 -9.02
C LEU A 70 -9.23 8.54 -7.62
N ASP A 71 -10.44 9.08 -7.50
CA ASP A 71 -11.09 9.29 -6.20
C ASP A 71 -11.78 7.99 -5.73
N PRO A 72 -11.29 7.32 -4.68
CA PRO A 72 -11.84 6.05 -4.20
C PRO A 72 -13.32 6.11 -3.80
N LYS A 73 -13.84 7.28 -3.45
CA LYS A 73 -15.27 7.45 -3.15
C LYS A 73 -16.18 7.11 -4.32
N THR A 74 -15.67 7.25 -5.54
CA THR A 74 -16.44 6.98 -6.76
C THR A 74 -16.45 5.50 -7.14
N TRP A 75 -15.74 4.64 -6.41
CA TRP A 75 -15.53 3.23 -6.77
C TRP A 75 -16.57 2.28 -6.18
N GLY A 76 -17.52 2.78 -5.37
CA GLY A 76 -18.50 1.93 -4.69
C GLY A 76 -17.89 1.03 -3.60
N ILE A 77 -16.73 1.44 -3.05
CA ILE A 77 -16.04 0.76 -1.95
C ILE A 77 -16.15 1.62 -0.70
N GLU A 78 -16.44 1.00 0.44
CA GLU A 78 -16.51 1.69 1.73
C GLU A 78 -15.12 2.19 2.19
N PRO A 79 -15.02 3.32 2.92
CA PRO A 79 -13.74 3.86 3.39
C PRO A 79 -12.99 2.94 4.34
N TYR A 80 -13.67 2.43 5.37
CA TYR A 80 -13.06 1.67 6.45
C TYR A 80 -13.32 0.16 6.36
N GLY A 81 -14.25 -0.26 5.50
CA GLY A 81 -14.69 -1.64 5.40
C GLY A 81 -15.75 -1.99 6.44
N PHE A 82 -16.44 -3.10 6.21
CA PHE A 82 -17.50 -3.61 7.09
C PHE A 82 -17.66 -5.12 6.84
N GLY A 83 -18.08 -5.91 7.83
CA GLY A 83 -18.49 -7.31 7.61
C GLY A 83 -17.45 -8.24 6.96
N GLY A 84 -16.14 -7.97 7.13
CA GLY A 84 -15.05 -8.75 6.52
C GLY A 84 -14.42 -8.13 5.26
N TYR A 85 -15.00 -7.05 4.74
CA TYR A 85 -14.45 -6.28 3.63
C TYR A 85 -13.39 -5.29 4.10
N THR A 86 -12.27 -5.19 3.39
CA THR A 86 -11.25 -4.15 3.63
C THR A 86 -11.66 -2.88 2.89
N GLY A 87 -11.83 -1.77 3.61
CA GLY A 87 -12.15 -0.49 2.97
C GLY A 87 -10.97 0.12 2.21
N TYR A 88 -11.26 1.09 1.33
CA TYR A 88 -10.25 1.65 0.44
C TYR A 88 -9.09 2.33 1.17
N TYR A 89 -9.27 2.84 2.40
CA TYR A 89 -8.17 3.42 3.14
C TYR A 89 -7.09 2.39 3.48
N TYR A 90 -7.53 1.26 4.05
CA TYR A 90 -6.65 0.19 4.48
C TYR A 90 -6.01 -0.51 3.28
N SER A 91 -6.78 -0.79 2.24
CA SER A 91 -6.27 -1.52 1.08
C SER A 91 -5.30 -0.68 0.25
N LEU A 92 -5.59 0.62 0.02
CA LEU A 92 -4.69 1.50 -0.72
C LEU A 92 -3.41 1.79 0.08
N LEU A 93 -3.53 2.13 1.37
CA LEU A 93 -2.36 2.43 2.21
C LEU A 93 -1.50 1.18 2.46
N GLY A 94 -2.13 0.08 2.85
CA GLY A 94 -1.45 -1.19 3.09
C GLY A 94 -0.79 -1.72 1.82
N GLY A 95 -1.48 -1.65 0.69
CA GLY A 95 -0.95 -2.03 -0.61
C GLY A 95 0.22 -1.15 -1.05
N TYR A 96 0.09 0.17 -0.89
CA TYR A 96 1.16 1.12 -1.17
C TYR A 96 2.43 0.84 -0.35
N ILE A 97 2.29 0.50 0.93
CA ILE A 97 3.42 0.17 1.81
C ILE A 97 4.05 -1.16 1.44
N GLN A 98 3.25 -2.21 1.27
CA GLN A 98 3.76 -3.54 0.90
C GLN A 98 4.54 -3.47 -0.41
N LEU A 99 4.02 -2.79 -1.42
CA LEU A 99 4.70 -2.60 -2.70
C LEU A 99 6.00 -1.80 -2.56
N ASN A 100 6.03 -0.71 -1.78
CA ASN A 100 7.27 0.05 -1.56
C ASN A 100 8.32 -0.71 -0.73
N LEU A 101 7.91 -1.55 0.22
CA LEU A 101 8.84 -2.45 0.93
C LEU A 101 9.47 -3.47 -0.03
N LEU A 102 8.70 -4.03 -0.97
CA LEU A 102 9.24 -4.90 -2.01
C LEU A 102 10.20 -4.17 -2.96
N LEU A 103 9.93 -2.89 -3.27
CA LEU A 103 10.85 -2.04 -4.04
C LEU A 103 12.14 -1.73 -3.27
N LEU A 104 12.10 -1.72 -1.94
CA LEU A 104 13.27 -1.48 -1.08
C LEU A 104 14.19 -2.70 -1.06
N ASP A 105 13.65 -3.88 -0.77
CA ASP A 105 14.36 -5.16 -0.80
C ASP A 105 13.36 -6.33 -0.81
N ALA A 106 13.02 -6.82 -2.00
CA ALA A 106 12.07 -7.93 -2.14
C ALA A 106 12.52 -9.20 -1.42
N ASN A 107 13.83 -9.50 -1.38
CA ASN A 107 14.34 -10.71 -0.74
C ASN A 107 14.18 -10.65 0.78
N LYS A 108 14.37 -9.45 1.36
CA LYS A 108 14.16 -9.21 2.80
C LYS A 108 12.68 -9.16 3.15
N PHE A 109 11.88 -8.40 2.40
CA PHE A 109 10.53 -8.04 2.83
C PHE A 109 9.45 -9.03 2.37
N LEU A 110 9.63 -9.74 1.26
CA LEU A 110 8.61 -10.70 0.81
C LEU A 110 8.28 -11.77 1.88
N PRO A 111 9.26 -12.45 2.50
CA PRO A 111 8.98 -13.44 3.54
C PRO A 111 8.28 -12.85 4.77
N ILE A 112 8.62 -11.61 5.15
CA ILE A 112 8.02 -10.87 6.26
C ILE A 112 6.54 -10.60 5.96
N LEU A 113 6.25 -10.07 4.77
CA LEU A 113 4.89 -9.73 4.34
C LEU A 113 4.00 -10.97 4.12
N GLN A 114 4.61 -12.08 3.73
CA GLN A 114 3.94 -13.36 3.56
C GLN A 114 3.61 -14.06 4.87
N ARG A 115 4.26 -13.67 5.98
CA ARG A 115 4.07 -14.31 7.28
C ARG A 115 4.14 -15.85 7.19
N GLY A 116 5.13 -16.35 6.45
CA GLY A 116 5.40 -17.79 6.30
C GLY A 116 4.41 -18.53 5.40
N GLU A 117 3.50 -17.82 4.74
CA GLU A 117 2.56 -18.40 3.79
C GLU A 117 3.10 -18.29 2.35
N ASP A 118 3.01 -19.36 1.57
CA ASP A 118 3.40 -19.34 0.15
C ASP A 118 2.26 -18.78 -0.74
N LYS A 119 1.82 -17.57 -0.40
CA LYS A 119 0.77 -16.81 -1.10
C LYS A 119 1.17 -15.34 -1.23
N VAL A 120 0.48 -14.60 -2.09
CA VAL A 120 0.66 -13.15 -2.23
C VAL A 120 0.30 -12.43 -0.93
N PRO A 121 1.06 -11.40 -0.50
CA PRO A 121 0.70 -10.58 0.65
C PRO A 121 -0.74 -10.03 0.55
N TYR A 122 -1.43 -9.97 1.68
CA TYR A 122 -2.87 -9.71 1.74
C TYR A 122 -3.31 -8.45 0.97
N PHE A 123 -2.66 -7.31 1.20
CA PHE A 123 -3.05 -6.05 0.54
C PHE A 123 -2.71 -6.05 -0.95
N ILE A 124 -1.62 -6.71 -1.36
CA ILE A 124 -1.34 -6.90 -2.79
C ILE A 124 -2.43 -7.77 -3.45
N GLY A 125 -2.93 -8.79 -2.75
CA GLY A 125 -4.07 -9.60 -3.20
C GLY A 125 -5.35 -8.77 -3.38
N LEU A 126 -5.67 -7.88 -2.43
CA LEU A 126 -6.79 -6.92 -2.54
C LEU A 126 -6.64 -5.99 -3.75
N LEU A 127 -5.46 -5.41 -3.94
CA LEU A 127 -5.16 -4.54 -5.08
C LEU A 127 -5.33 -5.28 -6.41
N CYS A 128 -5.05 -6.58 -6.45
CA CYS A 128 -5.25 -7.41 -7.64
C CYS A 128 -6.71 -7.93 -7.80
N GLY A 129 -7.65 -7.49 -6.97
CA GLY A 129 -9.05 -7.93 -7.04
C GLY A 129 -9.27 -9.40 -6.66
N ARG A 130 -8.38 -9.98 -5.85
CA ARG A 130 -8.42 -11.42 -5.48
C ARG A 130 -9.06 -11.69 -4.12
N MET A 131 -9.49 -10.66 -3.41
CA MET A 131 -10.14 -10.73 -2.11
C MET A 131 -11.47 -9.99 -2.15
N ASP A 132 -12.40 -10.36 -1.26
CA ASP A 132 -13.71 -9.72 -1.14
C ASP A 132 -13.57 -8.21 -0.93
N GLY A 133 -14.33 -7.42 -1.71
CA GLY A 133 -14.22 -5.95 -1.72
C GLY A 133 -13.02 -5.43 -2.49
N GLY A 134 -12.53 -6.22 -3.46
CA GLY A 134 -11.42 -5.84 -4.34
C GLY A 134 -11.63 -4.51 -5.05
N HIS A 135 -10.52 -3.93 -5.49
CA HIS A 135 -10.52 -2.66 -6.22
C HIS A 135 -11.15 -2.78 -7.61
N PRO A 136 -11.55 -1.65 -8.22
CA PRO A 136 -12.01 -1.64 -9.61
C PRO A 136 -11.06 -2.39 -10.54
N ASP A 137 -11.63 -3.12 -11.51
CA ASP A 137 -10.87 -3.98 -12.43
C ASP A 137 -9.72 -3.26 -13.13
N TRP A 138 -9.88 -1.97 -13.44
CA TRP A 138 -8.86 -1.18 -14.11
C TRP A 138 -7.63 -0.90 -13.21
N ILE A 139 -7.80 -0.80 -11.89
CA ILE A 139 -6.67 -0.75 -10.94
C ILE A 139 -6.02 -2.12 -10.88
N ALA A 140 -6.82 -3.17 -10.68
CA ALA A 140 -6.33 -4.52 -10.49
C ALA A 140 -5.53 -5.04 -11.68
N ARG A 141 -6.05 -4.83 -12.90
CA ARG A 141 -5.42 -5.26 -14.15
C ARG A 141 -4.00 -4.71 -14.33
N ARG A 142 -3.75 -3.48 -13.88
CA ARG A 142 -2.41 -2.86 -13.95
C ARG A 142 -1.38 -3.59 -13.08
N LEU A 143 -1.81 -4.25 -12.00
CA LEU A 143 -0.92 -4.97 -11.08
C LEU A 143 -0.84 -6.47 -11.36
N HIS A 144 -1.84 -7.06 -12.03
CA HIS A 144 -1.86 -8.49 -12.39
C HIS A 144 -0.55 -9.06 -12.96
N PRO A 145 0.26 -8.35 -13.76
CA PRO A 145 1.52 -8.89 -14.28
C PRO A 145 2.52 -9.38 -13.23
N ILE A 146 2.39 -8.95 -11.96
CA ILE A 146 3.26 -9.39 -10.86
C ILE A 146 2.82 -10.73 -10.26
N LEU A 147 1.63 -11.23 -10.60
CA LEU A 147 1.08 -12.49 -10.09
C LEU A 147 1.39 -13.67 -11.00
N LYS A 148 1.50 -14.86 -10.41
CA LYS A 148 1.34 -16.14 -11.13
C LYS A 148 -0.15 -16.44 -11.32
N GLU A 149 -0.47 -17.21 -12.35
CA GLU A 149 -1.86 -17.52 -12.74
C GLU A 149 -2.55 -18.51 -11.77
N ASP A 150 -1.78 -19.32 -11.05
CA ASP A 150 -2.29 -20.41 -10.20
C ASP A 150 -2.73 -19.96 -8.80
N PHE A 151 -3.74 -20.63 -8.24
CA PHE A 151 -4.16 -20.47 -6.84
C PHE A 151 -3.41 -21.45 -5.92
N PRO A 152 -2.93 -21.03 -4.73
CA PRO A 152 -3.00 -19.68 -4.16
C PRO A 152 -2.13 -18.69 -4.97
N PHE A 153 -2.66 -17.50 -5.28
CA PHE A 153 -1.93 -16.53 -6.10
C PHE A 153 -0.58 -16.21 -5.46
N GLN A 154 0.51 -16.38 -6.22
CA GLN A 154 1.86 -16.08 -5.78
C GLN A 154 2.42 -14.88 -6.53
N LEU A 155 3.41 -14.21 -5.95
CA LEU A 155 4.21 -13.26 -6.71
C LEU A 155 5.11 -14.01 -7.69
N ARG A 156 5.23 -13.48 -8.90
CA ARG A 156 6.33 -13.82 -9.79
C ARG A 156 7.64 -13.33 -9.17
N PRO A 157 8.77 -13.99 -9.45
CA PRO A 157 10.08 -13.50 -9.01
C PRO A 157 10.26 -12.04 -9.43
N VAL A 158 10.59 -11.18 -8.47
CA VAL A 158 10.68 -9.72 -8.69
C VAL A 158 11.89 -9.39 -9.56
N ALA A 159 11.69 -9.44 -10.88
CA ALA A 159 12.66 -9.04 -11.90
C ALA A 159 12.52 -7.55 -12.26
N ALA A 160 13.48 -7.01 -13.01
CA ALA A 160 13.54 -5.59 -13.38
C ALA A 160 12.23 -5.08 -14.03
N GLU A 161 11.60 -5.88 -14.88
CA GLU A 161 10.33 -5.55 -15.54
C GLU A 161 9.17 -5.41 -14.54
N LEU A 162 9.10 -6.31 -13.55
CA LEU A 162 8.07 -6.26 -12.51
C LEU A 162 8.29 -5.10 -11.54
N LEU A 163 9.55 -4.73 -11.29
CA LEU A 163 9.84 -3.53 -10.49
C LEU A 163 9.25 -2.27 -11.13
N GLN A 164 9.24 -2.17 -12.45
CA GLN A 164 8.63 -1.02 -13.13
C GLN A 164 7.11 -1.01 -12.96
N VAL A 165 6.45 -2.17 -13.14
CA VAL A 165 5.01 -2.33 -12.88
C VAL A 165 4.66 -1.92 -11.45
N ILE A 166 5.46 -2.36 -10.46
CA ILE A 166 5.26 -2.00 -9.05
C ILE A 166 5.42 -0.48 -8.84
N ARG A 167 6.45 0.15 -9.42
CA ARG A 167 6.67 1.61 -9.30
C ARG A 167 5.52 2.42 -9.86
N ASP A 168 5.05 2.05 -11.05
CA ASP A 168 3.96 2.74 -11.73
C ASP A 168 2.65 2.58 -10.95
N HIS A 169 2.42 1.38 -10.40
CA HIS A 169 1.28 1.14 -9.52
C HIS A 169 1.38 1.91 -8.20
N CYS A 170 2.55 1.98 -7.56
CA CYS A 170 2.75 2.83 -6.37
C CYS A 170 2.46 4.30 -6.67
N ALA A 171 2.89 4.81 -7.83
CA ALA A 171 2.59 6.17 -8.25
C ALA A 171 1.08 6.38 -8.41
N LEU A 172 0.35 5.42 -9.02
CA LEU A 172 -1.10 5.44 -9.14
C LEU A 172 -1.78 5.47 -7.76
N LEU A 173 -1.41 4.56 -6.85
CA LEU A 173 -1.97 4.50 -5.50
C LEU A 173 -1.73 5.80 -4.73
N PHE A 174 -0.53 6.38 -4.84
CA PHE A 174 -0.23 7.66 -4.22
C PHE A 174 -1.15 8.76 -4.74
N ARG A 175 -1.43 8.81 -6.06
CA ARG A 175 -2.44 9.72 -6.63
C ARG A 175 -3.82 9.49 -6.04
N CYS A 176 -4.25 8.24 -5.89
CA CYS A 176 -5.53 7.93 -5.28
C CYS A 176 -5.62 8.46 -3.84
N LEU A 177 -4.55 8.30 -3.05
CA LEU A 177 -4.50 8.69 -1.64
C LEU A 177 -4.60 10.20 -1.42
N TYR A 178 -4.07 11.05 -2.31
CA TYR A 178 -4.23 12.51 -2.22
C TYR A 178 -5.41 13.08 -3.02
N SER A 179 -6.05 12.26 -3.88
CA SER A 179 -7.22 12.69 -4.69
C SER A 179 -8.57 12.50 -3.98
N ILE A 180 -8.58 11.96 -2.75
CA ILE A 180 -9.80 11.69 -2.00
C ILE A 180 -10.53 12.99 -1.67
N SER A 181 -11.79 13.10 -2.09
CA SER A 181 -12.61 14.31 -1.93
C SER A 181 -13.64 14.23 -0.78
N GLY A 182 -14.26 15.37 -0.43
CA GLY A 182 -15.37 15.47 0.54
C GLY A 182 -14.97 15.34 2.02
N GLU A 183 -15.92 14.96 2.90
CA GLU A 183 -15.71 14.93 4.37
C GLU A 183 -14.62 13.95 4.84
N ASN A 184 -14.33 12.94 4.01
CA ASN A 184 -13.27 11.96 4.21
C ASN A 184 -11.99 12.40 3.48
N ARG A 185 -11.70 13.69 3.41
CA ARG A 185 -10.57 14.21 2.64
C ARG A 185 -9.27 13.88 3.36
N ALA A 186 -8.43 13.11 2.66
CA ALA A 186 -7.08 12.71 3.05
C ALA A 186 -6.99 11.90 4.35
N LEU A 187 -5.93 11.09 4.42
CA LEU A 187 -5.57 10.36 5.62
C LEU A 187 -4.98 11.34 6.65
N ASP A 188 -5.41 11.24 7.91
CA ASP A 188 -4.73 11.90 9.02
C ASP A 188 -3.58 11.03 9.56
N GLN A 189 -2.72 11.62 10.39
CA GLN A 189 -1.54 10.93 10.92
C GLN A 189 -1.92 9.74 11.81
N GLU A 190 -3.02 9.82 12.56
CA GLU A 190 -3.45 8.78 13.50
C GLU A 190 -3.96 7.56 12.73
N LEU A 191 -4.79 7.78 11.71
CA LEU A 191 -5.27 6.76 10.80
C LEU A 191 -4.09 6.09 10.09
N VAL A 192 -3.14 6.86 9.54
CA VAL A 192 -1.93 6.26 8.95
C VAL A 192 -1.17 5.44 9.99
N ALA A 193 -0.87 6.00 11.16
CA ALA A 193 -0.09 5.31 12.20
C ALA A 193 -0.75 4.02 12.72
N SER A 194 -2.09 3.97 12.77
CA SER A 194 -2.85 2.78 13.17
C SER A 194 -2.93 1.72 12.08
N CYS A 195 -2.81 2.11 10.81
CA CYS A 195 -2.87 1.21 9.66
C CYS A 195 -1.51 0.64 9.26
N ILE A 196 -0.40 1.18 9.77
CA ILE A 196 0.96 0.76 9.38
C ILE A 196 1.64 -0.04 10.49
N GLY A 197 2.01 -1.28 10.17
CA GLY A 197 2.71 -2.19 11.08
C GLY A 197 2.69 -3.63 10.56
N PRO A 198 3.69 -4.45 10.95
CA PRO A 198 3.80 -5.86 10.53
C PRO A 198 2.78 -6.79 11.17
#